data_AF-A0A6J8C8A0-F1
#
_entry.id   AF-A0A6J8C8A0-F1
#
_cell.length_a   1.000
_cell.length_b   1.000
_cell.length_c   1.000
_cell.angle_alpha   90.00
_cell.angle_beta   90.00
_cell.angle_gamma   90.00
#
_symmetry.space_group_name_H-M   'P 1'
#
loop_
_entity.id
_entity.type
_entity.pdbx_description
1 polymer ?
#
loop_
_entity_poly.entity_id
_entity_poly.type
_entity_poly.pdbx_seq_one_letter_code
_entity_poly.pdbx_strand_id
1 'polypeptide(L)'
;MMNTVRDDLSSGKRQASITSGSFGEGLEMRGGDLDIMIVWKEIEVCGDTSILLNPNKSYFAMETDFTQPGFTQLRLLHSSHYNIFQLCDERGANFYFSNTAFKQMVSTKNFAIVHGPCLSDKEGIFDLAVCCQSKSWIAPAMQWITRSNNGWPGIDVKQSIVQHGLWKLLRIDSVLFSEYSTLLPDDLKIKLESNPCSIPPLVYAHFLRFLCHFHLNNVRKCRDSLEDLKLTTDEEYFIANPEDKAFAYCILGIAFELSGDIESAKQAFVQSWRL
;
A
#
# COMPACT_ATOMS: atom_id res chain seq x y z
N MET A 1 -4.70 -3.64 20.46
CA MET A 1 -5.25 -3.56 19.09
C MET A 1 -5.70 -2.14 18.83
N MET A 2 -4.92 -1.37 18.07
CA MET A 2 -5.44 -0.17 17.41
C MET A 2 -6.30 -0.64 16.24
N ASN A 3 -7.55 -0.20 16.16
CA ASN A 3 -8.44 -0.59 15.08
C ASN A 3 -8.13 0.25 13.84
N THR A 4 -7.91 -0.41 12.69
CA THR A 4 -7.86 0.27 11.39
C THR A 4 -9.19 0.94 11.09
N VAL A 5 -9.16 2.18 10.61
CA VAL A 5 -10.33 2.95 10.23
C VAL A 5 -10.42 3.03 8.71
N ARG A 6 -11.56 2.67 8.14
CA ARG A 6 -11.86 2.93 6.72
C ARG A 6 -13.30 3.40 6.60
N ASP A 7 -13.47 4.72 6.65
CA ASP A 7 -14.77 5.33 6.42
C ASP A 7 -15.22 5.12 4.97
N ASP A 8 -16.52 4.90 4.78
CA ASP A 8 -17.12 4.85 3.46
C ASP A 8 -17.08 6.24 2.80
N LEU A 9 -16.39 6.33 1.65
CA LEU A 9 -16.31 7.54 0.85
C LEU A 9 -17.67 7.96 0.26
N SER A 10 -18.64 7.04 0.16
CA SER A 10 -20.00 7.35 -0.29
C SER A 10 -20.89 7.97 0.81
N SER A 11 -20.44 7.94 2.06
CA SER A 11 -21.21 8.46 3.21
C SER A 11 -21.55 9.95 3.09
N GLY A 12 -22.56 10.43 3.83
CA GLY A 12 -22.90 11.85 3.88
C GLY A 12 -21.91 12.73 4.67
N LYS A 13 -20.85 12.16 5.27
CA LYS A 13 -19.87 12.91 6.07
C LYS A 13 -19.03 13.83 5.17
N ARG A 14 -18.68 15.03 5.69
CA ARG A 14 -17.82 16.02 5.00
C ARG A 14 -16.36 15.54 4.85
N GLN A 15 -15.93 14.65 5.72
CA GLN A 15 -14.61 14.04 5.72
C GLN A 15 -14.74 12.53 5.90
N ALA A 16 -13.73 11.79 5.45
CA ALA A 16 -13.59 10.36 5.68
C ALA A 16 -12.15 10.07 6.11
N SER A 17 -11.98 9.20 7.09
CA SER A 17 -10.66 8.75 7.55
C SER A 17 -10.33 7.37 6.98
N ILE A 18 -9.10 7.21 6.50
CA ILE A 18 -8.59 5.97 5.95
C ILE A 18 -7.23 5.71 6.60
N THR A 19 -7.09 4.59 7.31
CA THR A 19 -5.78 4.09 7.74
C THR A 19 -5.06 3.52 6.53
N SER A 20 -3.82 3.95 6.34
CA SER A 20 -2.93 3.53 5.26
C SER A 20 -1.62 3.00 5.85
N GLY A 21 -0.60 2.81 5.01
CA GLY A 21 0.72 2.37 5.44
C GLY A 21 0.68 0.96 6.02
N SER A 22 1.69 0.61 6.80
CA SER A 22 1.83 -0.75 7.33
C SER A 22 0.55 -1.21 8.04
N PHE A 23 0.11 -0.51 9.08
CA PHE A 23 -1.11 -0.85 9.82
C PHE A 23 -2.38 -0.85 8.96
N GLY A 24 -2.55 0.15 8.09
CA GLY A 24 -3.74 0.26 7.23
C GLY A 24 -3.82 -0.76 6.12
N GLU A 25 -2.67 -1.27 5.70
CA GLU A 25 -2.54 -2.39 4.77
C GLU A 25 -2.68 -3.74 5.49
N GLY A 26 -2.43 -3.76 6.80
CA GLY A 26 -2.59 -4.91 7.68
C GLY A 26 -1.28 -5.53 8.14
N LEU A 27 -0.16 -4.83 7.96
CA LEU A 27 1.19 -5.17 8.40
C LEU A 27 1.50 -4.51 9.74
N GLU A 28 1.74 -5.29 10.80
CA GLU A 28 2.22 -4.76 12.08
C GLU A 28 3.72 -5.06 12.24
N MET A 29 4.54 -4.01 12.17
CA MET A 29 5.99 -4.11 12.27
C MET A 29 6.48 -3.38 13.51
N ARG A 30 7.49 -3.95 14.19
CA ARG A 30 8.11 -3.28 15.35
C ARG A 30 8.74 -1.96 14.94
N GLY A 31 8.31 -0.87 15.59
CA GLY A 31 8.74 0.49 15.25
C GLY A 31 7.90 1.14 14.15
N GLY A 32 6.83 0.50 13.68
CA GLY A 32 5.85 1.12 12.80
C GLY A 32 5.00 2.15 13.52
N ASP A 33 4.60 3.17 12.77
CA ASP A 33 3.69 4.24 13.12
C ASP A 33 2.31 4.03 12.48
N LEU A 34 1.30 4.76 12.96
CA LEU A 34 -0.04 4.72 12.43
C LEU A 34 -0.24 5.83 11.39
N ASP A 35 -0.29 5.46 10.12
CA ASP A 35 -0.63 6.38 9.04
C ASP A 35 -2.15 6.55 8.89
N ILE A 36 -2.63 7.78 9.04
CA ILE A 36 -4.02 8.15 8.80
C ILE A 36 -4.09 9.17 7.67
N MET A 37 -4.90 8.87 6.67
CA MET A 37 -5.26 9.78 5.60
C MET A 37 -6.68 10.31 5.83
N ILE A 38 -6.83 11.63 5.93
CA ILE A 38 -8.13 12.30 5.93
C ILE A 38 -8.45 12.76 4.51
N VAL A 39 -9.59 12.30 3.99
CA VAL A 39 -10.13 12.72 2.69
C VAL A 39 -11.11 13.87 2.89
N TRP A 40 -10.82 15.03 2.30
CA TRP A 40 -11.72 16.17 2.26
C TRP A 40 -12.71 16.02 1.09
N LYS A 41 -13.97 15.72 1.41
CA LYS A 41 -14.99 15.38 0.39
C LYS A 41 -15.68 16.60 -0.21
N GLU A 42 -15.46 17.76 0.39
CA GLU A 42 -15.94 19.07 -0.08
C GLU A 42 -15.11 19.62 -1.23
N ILE A 43 -13.90 19.09 -1.41
CA ILE A 43 -13.01 19.42 -2.50
C ILE A 43 -13.04 18.26 -3.51
N GLU A 44 -13.26 18.59 -4.77
CA GLU A 44 -13.13 17.65 -5.88
C GLU A 44 -12.02 18.12 -6.82
N VAL A 45 -11.09 17.22 -7.11
CA VAL A 45 -10.01 17.50 -8.04
C VAL A 45 -10.31 16.84 -9.38
N CYS A 46 -10.17 17.63 -10.44
CA CYS A 46 -10.62 17.31 -11.78
C CYS A 46 -9.46 17.35 -12.75
N GLY A 47 -9.37 16.34 -13.63
CA GLY A 47 -8.42 16.33 -14.75
C GLY A 47 -8.92 17.11 -15.98
N ASP A 48 -10.23 17.25 -16.12
CA ASP A 48 -10.90 17.93 -17.24
C ASP A 48 -11.88 18.99 -16.68
N THR A 49 -11.94 20.16 -17.31
CA THR A 49 -12.75 21.32 -16.87
C THR A 49 -14.23 21.20 -17.27
N SER A 50 -14.60 20.18 -18.03
CA SER A 50 -15.95 19.95 -18.59
C SER A 50 -16.94 19.25 -17.63
N ILE A 51 -16.87 19.53 -16.33
CA ILE A 51 -17.67 18.84 -15.31
C ILE A 51 -18.90 19.68 -14.90
N LEU A 52 -20.06 19.02 -14.78
CA LEU A 52 -21.23 19.61 -14.13
C LEU A 52 -20.92 19.87 -12.65
N LEU A 53 -20.71 21.14 -12.30
CA LEU A 53 -20.34 21.57 -10.97
C LEU A 53 -21.52 21.43 -10.00
N ASN A 54 -21.31 20.74 -8.88
CA ASN A 54 -22.20 20.76 -7.74
C ASN A 54 -21.92 22.04 -6.94
N PRO A 55 -22.92 22.93 -6.74
CA PRO A 55 -22.70 24.22 -6.08
C PRO A 55 -22.26 24.10 -4.61
N ASN A 56 -22.40 22.92 -3.99
CA ASN A 56 -21.97 22.68 -2.61
C ASN A 56 -20.50 22.21 -2.51
N LYS A 57 -19.78 22.05 -3.62
CA LYS A 57 -18.38 21.62 -3.63
C LYS A 57 -17.44 22.69 -4.18
N SER A 58 -16.20 22.68 -3.71
CA SER A 58 -15.09 23.42 -4.32
C SER A 58 -14.35 22.53 -5.30
N TYR A 59 -13.92 23.10 -6.42
CA TYR A 59 -13.34 22.39 -7.55
C TYR A 59 -11.96 22.93 -7.89
N PHE A 60 -11.02 22.01 -8.09
CA PHE A 60 -9.67 22.33 -8.55
C PHE A 60 -9.33 21.55 -9.82
N ALA A 61 -8.69 22.22 -10.78
CA ALA A 61 -8.05 21.57 -11.91
C ALA A 61 -6.65 21.11 -11.51
N MET A 62 -6.33 19.86 -11.84
CA MET A 62 -5.00 19.31 -11.64
C MET A 62 -4.11 19.65 -12.84
N GLU A 63 -3.13 20.52 -12.63
CA GLU A 63 -2.16 20.93 -13.64
C GLU A 63 -0.85 20.18 -13.39
N THR A 64 -0.60 19.15 -14.20
CA THR A 64 0.59 18.30 -14.08
C THR A 64 1.85 19.11 -14.38
N ASP A 65 2.81 19.08 -13.45
CA ASP A 65 4.13 19.65 -13.68
C ASP A 65 5.04 18.58 -14.30
N PHE A 66 5.35 18.72 -15.59
CA PHE A 66 6.26 17.81 -16.28
C PHE A 66 7.73 18.03 -15.93
N THR A 67 8.07 19.15 -15.28
CA THR A 67 9.44 19.48 -14.86
C THR A 67 9.79 18.88 -13.50
N GLN A 68 8.77 18.61 -12.67
CA GLN A 68 8.92 17.97 -11.36
C GLN A 68 8.02 16.72 -11.25
N PRO A 69 8.47 15.56 -11.74
CA PRO A 69 7.71 14.32 -11.66
C PRO A 69 7.26 14.01 -10.23
N GLY A 70 5.98 13.73 -10.05
CA GLY A 70 5.37 13.47 -8.74
C GLY A 70 4.72 14.68 -8.08
N PHE A 71 4.85 15.88 -8.66
CA PHE A 71 4.18 17.09 -8.20
C PHE A 71 3.13 17.57 -9.19
N THR A 72 2.09 18.23 -8.66
CA THR A 72 1.03 18.86 -9.45
C THR A 72 0.61 20.17 -8.80
N GLN A 73 0.16 21.12 -9.62
CA GLN A 73 -0.48 22.32 -9.13
C GLN A 73 -2.00 22.11 -9.15
N LEU A 74 -2.70 22.67 -8.16
CA LEU A 74 -4.15 22.65 -8.10
C LEU A 74 -4.67 24.07 -8.32
N ARG A 75 -5.19 24.33 -9.51
CA ARG A 75 -5.79 25.63 -9.85
C ARG A 75 -7.26 25.64 -9.46
N LEU A 76 -7.69 26.65 -8.72
CA LEU A 76 -9.07 26.81 -8.33
C LEU A 76 -9.94 27.11 -9.55
N LEU A 77 -11.00 26.31 -9.74
CA LEU A 77 -12.03 26.54 -10.76
C LEU A 77 -13.26 27.22 -10.17
N HIS A 78 -13.65 26.77 -8.98
CA HIS A 78 -14.81 27.24 -8.26
C HIS A 78 -14.63 26.96 -6.77
N SER A 79 -15.03 27.89 -5.90
CA SER A 79 -15.11 27.60 -4.46
C SER A 79 -16.51 27.88 -3.95
N SER A 80 -17.12 26.89 -3.33
CA SER A 80 -18.40 27.04 -2.61
C SER A 80 -18.19 27.48 -1.16
N HIS A 81 -16.98 27.32 -0.63
CA HIS A 81 -16.65 27.63 0.76
C HIS A 81 -15.53 28.66 0.88
N TYR A 82 -15.75 29.66 1.75
CA TYR A 82 -14.79 30.75 1.98
C TYR A 82 -13.47 30.27 2.59
N ASN A 83 -13.52 29.32 3.54
CA ASN A 83 -12.32 28.74 4.14
C ASN A 83 -11.43 28.03 3.12
N ILE A 84 -11.99 27.36 2.10
CA ILE A 84 -11.22 26.74 1.02
C ILE A 84 -10.59 27.80 0.12
N PHE A 85 -11.31 28.89 -0.17
CA PHE A 85 -10.78 30.01 -0.94
C PHE A 85 -9.58 30.67 -0.23
N GLN A 86 -9.64 30.82 1.10
CA GLN A 86 -8.53 31.36 1.90
C GLN A 86 -7.25 30.50 1.88
N LEU A 87 -7.35 29.23 1.46
CA LEU A 87 -6.20 28.34 1.30
C LEU A 87 -5.54 28.49 -0.08
N CYS A 88 -5.96 29.47 -0.90
CA CYS A 88 -5.42 29.69 -2.23
C CYS A 88 -4.57 30.98 -2.30
N ASP A 89 -3.43 30.89 -3.00
CA ASP A 89 -2.60 32.04 -3.35
C ASP A 89 -2.96 32.55 -4.75
N GLU A 90 -3.05 33.87 -4.91
CA GLU A 90 -3.21 34.51 -6.22
C GLU A 90 -1.89 34.47 -7.01
N ARG A 91 -1.97 34.01 -8.27
CA ARG A 91 -0.84 33.95 -9.20
C ARG A 91 -1.28 34.42 -10.58
N GLY A 92 -1.09 35.72 -10.84
CA GLY A 92 -1.62 36.35 -12.05
C GLY A 92 -3.14 36.38 -12.02
N ALA A 93 -3.80 35.89 -13.07
CA ALA A 93 -5.27 35.86 -13.16
C ALA A 93 -5.91 34.62 -12.50
N ASN A 94 -5.11 33.74 -11.89
CA ASN A 94 -5.54 32.45 -11.38
C ASN A 94 -5.25 32.31 -9.88
N PHE A 95 -6.02 31.46 -9.21
CA PHE A 95 -5.82 31.10 -7.80
C PHE A 95 -5.36 29.64 -7.70
N TYR A 96 -4.40 29.37 -6.82
CA TYR A 96 -3.80 28.04 -6.67
C TYR A 96 -3.80 27.60 -5.21
N PHE A 97 -4.07 26.32 -4.95
CA PHE A 97 -4.02 25.77 -3.60
C PHE A 97 -2.61 25.93 -2.99
N SER A 98 -2.55 26.51 -1.80
CA SER A 98 -1.30 26.82 -1.10
C SER A 98 -0.99 25.74 -0.08
N ASN A 99 0.05 24.94 -0.34
CA ASN A 99 0.56 23.98 0.63
C ASN A 99 0.98 24.64 1.95
N THR A 100 1.49 25.89 1.89
CA THR A 100 1.92 26.63 3.08
C THR A 100 0.73 27.05 3.93
N ALA A 101 -0.29 27.69 3.33
CA ALA A 101 -1.50 28.08 4.05
C ALA A 101 -2.23 26.86 4.62
N PHE A 102 -2.28 25.77 3.83
CA PHE A 102 -2.86 24.50 4.27
C PHE A 102 -2.13 23.94 5.49
N LYS A 103 -0.80 23.80 5.43
CA LYS A 103 0.03 23.29 6.54
C LYS A 103 -0.14 24.12 7.81
N GLN A 104 -0.19 25.44 7.71
CA GLN A 104 -0.43 26.31 8.85
C GLN A 104 -1.80 26.08 9.49
N MET A 105 -2.82 25.83 8.68
CA MET A 105 -4.18 25.57 9.16
C MET A 105 -4.31 24.20 9.83
N VAL A 106 -3.68 23.14 9.30
CA VAL A 106 -3.76 21.79 9.89
C VAL A 106 -2.75 21.55 11.02
N SER A 107 -1.69 22.34 11.12
CA SER A 107 -0.74 22.20 12.21
C SER A 107 -1.39 22.58 13.55
N THR A 108 -1.40 21.63 14.49
CA THR A 108 -1.94 21.81 15.82
C THR A 108 -0.89 21.46 16.88
N LYS A 109 -1.16 21.74 18.17
CA LYS A 109 -0.25 21.34 19.25
C LYS A 109 0.00 19.82 19.33
N ASN A 110 -0.96 19.02 18.82
CA ASN A 110 -0.89 17.56 18.84
C ASN A 110 -0.16 17.00 17.61
N PHE A 111 -0.19 17.70 16.47
CA PHE A 111 0.50 17.35 15.23
C PHE A 111 1.49 18.45 14.86
N ALA A 112 2.64 18.44 15.57
CA ALA A 112 3.59 19.55 15.58
C ALA A 112 4.79 19.31 14.65
N ILE A 113 5.08 18.06 14.28
CA ILE A 113 6.24 17.73 13.44
C ILE A 113 5.75 17.67 11.99
N VAL A 114 6.20 18.60 11.16
CA VAL A 114 5.84 18.60 9.73
C VAL A 114 6.98 18.00 8.93
N HIS A 115 6.71 16.94 8.17
CA HIS A 115 7.67 16.33 7.25
C HIS A 115 6.97 15.97 5.93
N GLY A 116 7.52 16.42 4.81
CA GLY A 116 6.87 16.24 3.51
C GLY A 116 5.40 16.72 3.49
N PRO A 117 4.43 15.90 3.07
CA PRO A 117 3.00 16.19 3.12
C PRO A 117 2.32 15.82 4.46
N CYS A 118 3.04 15.15 5.37
CA CYS A 118 2.47 14.59 6.60
C CYS A 118 2.74 15.48 7.82
N LEU A 119 1.91 15.29 8.84
CA LEU A 119 2.15 15.81 10.18
C LEU A 119 2.21 14.67 11.18
N SER A 120 3.30 14.59 11.93
CA SER A 120 3.42 13.63 13.04
C SER A 120 3.03 14.26 14.35
N ASP A 121 2.54 13.41 15.25
CA ASP A 121 2.52 13.72 16.67
C ASP A 121 3.95 13.80 17.24
N LYS A 122 4.07 14.25 18.49
CA LYS A 122 5.39 14.47 19.11
C LYS A 122 6.13 13.18 19.42
N GLU A 123 5.39 12.08 19.56
CA GLU A 123 5.94 10.76 19.88
C GLU A 123 6.32 9.98 18.62
N GLY A 124 5.92 10.46 17.43
CA GLY A 124 6.15 9.77 16.15
C GLY A 124 5.31 8.50 16.03
N ILE A 125 4.19 8.43 16.75
CA ILE A 125 3.28 7.28 16.76
C ILE A 125 2.23 7.45 15.67
N PHE A 126 1.87 8.67 15.30
CA PHE A 126 0.80 8.94 14.33
C PHE A 126 1.26 9.90 13.26
N ASP A 127 1.10 9.48 12.01
CA ASP A 127 1.31 10.30 10.83
C ASP A 127 -0.03 10.64 10.17
N LEU A 128 -0.29 11.94 10.04
CA LEU A 128 -1.50 12.47 9.43
C LEU A 128 -1.19 13.05 8.05
N ALA A 129 -1.83 12.49 7.02
CA ALA A 129 -1.92 13.09 5.70
C ALA A 129 -3.34 13.57 5.43
N VAL A 130 -3.48 14.68 4.72
CA VAL A 130 -4.78 15.15 4.23
C VAL A 130 -4.75 15.17 2.70
N CYS A 131 -5.79 14.64 2.09
CA CYS A 131 -5.90 14.54 0.65
C CYS A 131 -7.27 14.98 0.13
N CYS A 132 -7.31 15.26 -1.17
CA CYS A 132 -8.54 15.50 -1.91
C CYS A 132 -8.73 14.37 -2.91
N GLN A 133 -9.99 13.99 -3.16
CA GLN A 133 -10.28 12.94 -4.12
C GLN A 133 -10.16 13.48 -5.55
N SER A 134 -9.38 12.79 -6.38
CA SER A 134 -9.42 12.95 -7.83
C SER A 134 -10.33 11.89 -8.44
N LYS A 135 -11.20 12.28 -9.37
CA LYS A 135 -12.02 11.34 -10.17
C LYS A 135 -11.32 10.88 -11.45
N SER A 136 -10.15 11.43 -11.74
CA SER A 136 -9.42 11.14 -12.97
C SER A 136 -7.95 10.86 -12.66
N TRP A 137 -7.38 9.91 -13.38
CA TRP A 137 -5.95 9.65 -13.37
C TRP A 137 -5.21 10.73 -14.17
N ILE A 138 -4.04 11.15 -13.70
CA ILE A 138 -3.16 12.03 -14.48
C ILE A 138 -2.49 11.25 -15.62
N ALA A 139 -2.25 11.93 -16.74
CA ALA A 139 -1.65 11.33 -17.93
C ALA A 139 -0.31 10.59 -17.65
N PRO A 140 0.63 11.12 -16.83
CA PRO A 140 1.86 10.39 -16.50
C PRO A 140 1.61 9.09 -15.73
N ALA A 141 0.61 9.07 -14.85
CA ALA A 141 0.29 7.89 -14.08
C ALA A 141 -0.28 6.79 -14.97
N MET A 142 -1.09 7.12 -15.99
CA MET A 142 -1.69 6.12 -16.90
C MET A 142 -0.68 5.22 -17.61
N GLN A 143 0.59 5.63 -17.72
CA GLN A 143 1.65 4.81 -18.30
C GLN A 143 1.88 3.49 -17.56
N TRP A 144 1.51 3.36 -16.28
CA TRP A 144 1.70 2.10 -15.55
C TRP A 144 0.89 0.95 -16.16
N ILE A 145 -0.27 1.24 -16.77
CA ILE A 145 -1.18 0.26 -17.37
C ILE A 145 -0.47 -0.51 -18.50
N THR A 146 0.40 0.18 -19.23
CA THR A 146 1.15 -0.37 -20.37
C THR A 146 2.51 -0.92 -19.98
N ARG A 147 3.00 -0.72 -18.75
CA ARG A 147 4.30 -1.24 -18.28
C ARG A 147 4.30 -2.73 -17.94
N SER A 148 3.13 -3.33 -17.75
CA SER A 148 3.01 -4.77 -17.49
C SER A 148 3.34 -5.58 -18.74
N ASN A 149 4.50 -6.23 -18.78
CA ASN A 149 4.90 -6.97 -19.97
C ASN A 149 4.38 -8.42 -20.04
N ASN A 150 3.80 -8.98 -18.97
CA ASN A 150 3.48 -10.41 -18.88
C ASN A 150 2.05 -10.71 -18.40
N GLY A 151 1.06 -9.88 -18.75
CA GLY A 151 -0.34 -10.13 -18.42
C GLY A 151 -0.74 -9.92 -16.95
N TRP A 152 0.19 -9.49 -16.09
CA TRP A 152 -0.06 -9.13 -14.69
C TRP A 152 0.00 -7.61 -14.45
N PRO A 153 -0.96 -6.99 -13.73
CA PRO A 153 -2.17 -7.63 -13.24
C PRO A 153 -3.14 -7.93 -14.40
N GLY A 154 -4.05 -8.89 -14.21
CA GLY A 154 -5.06 -9.24 -15.21
C GLY A 154 -5.89 -8.03 -15.64
N ILE A 155 -6.45 -8.08 -16.84
CA ILE A 155 -7.15 -6.93 -17.44
C ILE A 155 -8.29 -6.40 -16.57
N ASP A 156 -9.04 -7.30 -15.92
CA ASP A 156 -10.14 -6.94 -15.02
C ASP A 156 -9.64 -6.19 -13.78
N VAL A 157 -8.48 -6.61 -13.24
CA VAL A 157 -7.84 -5.94 -12.11
C VAL A 157 -7.35 -4.55 -12.54
N LYS A 158 -6.74 -4.42 -13.72
CA LYS A 158 -6.34 -3.11 -14.26
C LYS A 158 -7.55 -2.19 -14.41
N GLN A 159 -8.63 -2.67 -15.03
CA GLN A 159 -9.86 -1.88 -15.21
C GLN A 159 -10.45 -1.47 -13.85
N SER A 160 -10.49 -2.39 -12.89
CA SER A 160 -10.94 -2.09 -11.53
C SER A 160 -10.10 -1.00 -10.86
N ILE A 161 -8.77 -1.05 -10.99
CA ILE A 161 -7.86 -0.03 -10.41
C ILE A 161 -8.07 1.32 -11.10
N VAL A 162 -8.24 1.34 -12.41
CA VAL A 162 -8.50 2.58 -13.16
C VAL A 162 -9.83 3.20 -12.72
N GLN A 163 -10.88 2.39 -12.55
CA GLN A 163 -12.22 2.85 -12.21
C GLN A 163 -12.38 3.27 -10.75
N HIS A 164 -11.76 2.54 -9.81
CA HIS A 164 -12.04 2.68 -8.37
C HIS A 164 -10.83 3.14 -7.55
N GLY A 165 -9.65 3.27 -8.16
CA GLY A 165 -8.40 3.32 -7.43
C GLY A 165 -8.03 1.96 -6.84
N LEU A 166 -6.86 1.86 -6.21
CA LEU A 166 -6.37 0.62 -5.60
C LEU A 166 -6.84 0.54 -4.14
N TRP A 167 -7.83 -0.32 -3.85
CA TRP A 167 -8.27 -0.57 -2.47
C TRP A 167 -8.61 -2.04 -2.26
N LYS A 168 -7.59 -2.92 -2.22
CA LYS A 168 -7.76 -4.29 -1.73
C LYS A 168 -6.72 -4.59 -0.65
N LEU A 169 -7.24 -4.93 0.53
CA LEU A 169 -6.53 -5.29 1.76
C LEU A 169 -5.84 -6.65 1.64
N LEU A 170 -4.64 -6.75 2.20
CA LEU A 170 -3.96 -8.01 2.53
C LEU A 170 -3.56 -7.92 4.00
N ARG A 171 -4.36 -8.53 4.89
CA ARG A 171 -4.05 -8.71 6.32
C ARG A 171 -2.75 -9.48 6.44
N ILE A 172 -1.70 -8.92 7.07
CA ILE A 172 -0.49 -9.66 7.36
C ILE A 172 0.17 -9.23 8.69
N ASP A 173 -0.39 -9.69 9.80
CA ASP A 173 0.47 -10.09 10.94
C ASP A 173 1.06 -11.48 10.62
N SER A 174 0.20 -12.31 10.01
CA SER A 174 0.53 -13.48 9.20
C SER A 174 -0.43 -13.60 8.01
N VAL A 175 0.05 -14.15 6.89
CA VAL A 175 -0.79 -14.37 5.71
C VAL A 175 -1.59 -15.64 5.96
N LEU A 176 -2.85 -15.50 6.37
CA LEU A 176 -3.75 -16.62 6.56
C LEU A 176 -4.34 -17.04 5.21
N PHE A 177 -3.87 -18.17 4.69
CA PHE A 177 -4.44 -18.79 3.49
C PHE A 177 -5.55 -19.77 3.87
N SER A 178 -6.74 -19.58 3.30
CA SER A 178 -7.77 -20.63 3.27
C SER A 178 -7.55 -21.55 2.08
N GLU A 179 -8.10 -22.76 2.15
CA GLU A 179 -8.05 -23.78 1.08
C GLU A 179 -8.60 -23.30 -0.28
N TYR A 180 -9.42 -22.24 -0.29
CA TYR A 180 -9.99 -21.64 -1.50
C TYR A 180 -9.20 -20.42 -2.01
N SER A 181 -8.05 -20.08 -1.43
CA SER A 181 -7.30 -18.88 -1.81
C SER A 181 -6.67 -19.01 -3.20
N THR A 182 -7.06 -18.12 -4.12
CA THR A 182 -6.43 -17.99 -5.45
C THR A 182 -5.05 -17.35 -5.39
N LEU A 183 -4.64 -16.85 -4.22
CA LEU A 183 -3.35 -16.18 -4.00
C LEU A 183 -2.27 -17.12 -3.47
N LEU A 184 -2.62 -18.38 -3.17
CA LEU A 184 -1.67 -19.41 -2.77
C LEU A 184 -1.01 -20.01 -4.03
N PRO A 185 0.32 -19.97 -4.17
CA PRO A 185 1.02 -20.66 -5.25
C PRO A 185 0.70 -22.16 -5.26
N ASP A 186 0.61 -22.76 -6.45
CA ASP A 186 0.31 -24.20 -6.60
C ASP A 186 1.34 -25.07 -5.88
N ASP A 187 2.60 -24.63 -5.82
CA ASP A 187 3.69 -25.27 -5.07
C ASP A 187 3.44 -25.37 -3.56
N LEU A 188 2.60 -24.49 -3.00
CA LEU A 188 2.19 -24.52 -1.59
C LEU A 188 0.86 -25.27 -1.37
N LYS A 189 0.01 -25.40 -2.39
CA LYS A 189 -1.33 -26.04 -2.26
C LYS A 189 -1.24 -27.52 -1.87
N ILE A 190 -0.22 -28.22 -2.37
CA ILE A 190 -0.06 -29.68 -2.17
C ILE A 190 0.26 -30.04 -0.70
N LYS A 191 0.71 -29.07 0.11
CA LYS A 191 1.23 -29.32 1.48
C LYS A 191 0.32 -28.78 2.60
N LEU A 192 -0.87 -28.26 2.31
CA LEU A 192 -1.72 -27.49 3.25
C LEU A 192 -3.10 -28.09 3.56
N GLU A 193 -3.31 -29.40 3.36
CA GLU A 193 -4.63 -30.04 3.26
C GLU A 193 -5.55 -30.05 4.51
N SER A 194 -5.26 -29.37 5.63
CA SER A 194 -6.20 -29.47 6.78
C SER A 194 -6.27 -28.35 7.83
N ASN A 195 -5.63 -27.18 7.67
CA ASN A 195 -5.84 -26.04 8.59
C ASN A 195 -5.43 -24.69 7.97
N PRO A 196 -6.02 -23.55 8.39
CA PRO A 196 -5.53 -22.23 7.99
C PRO A 196 -4.09 -22.03 8.45
N CYS A 197 -3.19 -21.77 7.51
CA CYS A 197 -1.76 -21.62 7.75
C CYS A 197 -1.41 -20.15 7.98
N SER A 198 -0.70 -19.88 9.07
CA SER A 198 -0.12 -18.58 9.41
C SER A 198 1.27 -18.50 8.79
N ILE A 199 1.48 -17.63 7.80
CA ILE A 199 2.80 -17.46 7.16
C ILE A 199 3.36 -16.07 7.48
N PRO A 200 4.59 -15.94 8.01
CA PRO A 200 5.20 -14.63 8.22
C PRO A 200 5.28 -13.82 6.91
N PRO A 201 4.89 -12.52 6.92
CA PRO A 201 4.85 -11.67 5.72
C PRO A 201 6.15 -11.67 4.94
N LEU A 202 7.28 -11.52 5.64
CA LEU A 202 8.59 -11.36 5.02
C LEU A 202 9.08 -12.67 4.40
N VAL A 203 8.84 -13.80 5.08
CA VAL A 203 9.09 -15.15 4.55
C VAL A 203 8.27 -15.37 3.28
N TYR A 204 6.98 -15.03 3.32
CA TYR A 204 6.12 -15.16 2.15
C TYR A 204 6.57 -14.28 0.98
N ALA A 205 6.98 -13.04 1.24
CA ALA A 205 7.47 -12.13 0.22
C ALA A 205 8.75 -12.64 -0.46
N HIS A 206 9.74 -13.12 0.32
CA HIS A 206 10.96 -13.70 -0.24
C HIS A 206 10.68 -14.99 -1.01
N PHE A 207 9.75 -15.81 -0.54
CA PHE A 207 9.33 -17.02 -1.24
C PHE A 207 8.60 -16.71 -2.56
N LEU A 208 7.70 -15.72 -2.59
CA LEU A 208 7.06 -15.27 -3.84
C LEU A 208 8.09 -14.71 -4.83
N ARG A 209 9.10 -13.97 -4.33
CA ARG A 209 10.19 -13.47 -5.17
C ARG A 209 11.02 -14.62 -5.75
N PHE A 210 11.31 -15.64 -4.94
CA PHE A 210 11.95 -16.88 -5.39
C PHE A 210 11.12 -17.56 -6.49
N LEU A 211 9.83 -17.81 -6.27
CA LEU A 211 8.94 -18.45 -7.26
C LEU A 211 8.86 -17.65 -8.56
N CYS A 212 8.75 -16.32 -8.48
CA CYS A 212 8.81 -15.45 -9.65
C CYS A 212 10.08 -15.71 -10.48
N HIS A 213 11.25 -15.81 -9.83
CA HIS A 213 12.51 -16.06 -10.52
C HIS A 213 12.64 -17.50 -11.01
N PHE A 214 12.13 -18.46 -10.26
CA PHE A 214 12.08 -19.87 -10.62
C PHE A 214 11.26 -20.08 -11.91
N HIS A 215 10.03 -19.58 -11.97
CA HIS A 215 9.17 -19.71 -13.16
C HIS A 215 9.68 -18.91 -14.37
N LEU A 216 10.46 -17.85 -14.14
CA LEU A 216 11.16 -17.11 -15.20
C LEU A 216 12.49 -17.77 -15.62
N ASN A 217 12.85 -18.94 -15.07
CA ASN A 217 14.13 -19.63 -15.29
C ASN A 217 15.37 -18.76 -15.00
N ASN A 218 15.26 -17.80 -14.09
CA ASN A 218 16.36 -16.92 -13.72
C ASN A 218 17.14 -17.50 -12.52
N VAL A 219 18.02 -18.46 -12.81
CA VAL A 219 18.78 -19.22 -11.80
C VAL A 219 19.57 -18.31 -10.83
N ARG A 220 20.16 -17.22 -11.32
CA ARG A 220 20.93 -16.31 -10.47
C ARG A 220 20.04 -15.61 -9.45
N LYS A 221 18.95 -14.98 -9.89
CA LYS A 221 18.03 -14.28 -8.97
C LYS A 221 17.24 -15.24 -8.08
N CYS A 222 17.03 -16.47 -8.55
CA CYS A 222 16.47 -17.56 -7.77
C CYS A 222 17.37 -17.86 -6.56
N ARG A 223 18.69 -18.00 -6.79
CA ARG A 223 19.68 -18.17 -5.71
C ARG A 223 19.70 -16.99 -4.74
N ASP A 224 19.78 -15.77 -5.25
CA ASP A 224 19.80 -14.56 -4.42
C ASP A 224 18.53 -14.49 -3.54
N SER A 225 17.37 -14.87 -4.10
CA SER A 225 16.12 -14.88 -3.35
C SER A 225 16.00 -15.99 -2.33
N LEU A 226 16.58 -17.16 -2.61
CA LEU A 226 16.67 -18.28 -1.68
C LEU A 226 17.59 -17.96 -0.50
N GLU A 227 18.68 -17.23 -0.74
CA GLU A 227 19.59 -16.77 0.31
C GLU A 227 18.91 -15.77 1.24
N ASP A 228 18.21 -14.76 0.70
CA ASP A 228 17.43 -13.81 1.50
C ASP A 228 16.30 -14.51 2.30
N LEU A 229 15.64 -15.52 1.70
CA LEU A 229 14.62 -16.33 2.38
C LEU A 229 15.22 -17.09 3.57
N LYS A 230 16.41 -17.69 3.37
CA LYS A 230 17.14 -18.39 4.42
C LYS A 230 17.51 -17.45 5.56
N LEU A 231 18.12 -16.30 5.26
CA LEU A 231 18.47 -15.28 6.26
C LEU A 231 17.24 -14.85 7.07
N THR A 232 16.14 -14.56 6.39
CA THR A 232 14.87 -14.19 7.05
C THR A 232 14.33 -15.29 7.97
N THR A 233 14.51 -16.55 7.59
CA THR A 233 14.01 -17.71 8.36
C THR A 233 14.89 -17.99 9.59
N ASP A 234 16.20 -17.81 9.46
CA ASP A 234 17.18 -18.05 10.54
C ASP A 234 17.14 -16.92 11.61
N GLU A 235 16.83 -15.69 11.21
CA GLU A 235 16.79 -14.51 12.06
C GLU A 235 15.56 -14.47 12.98
N GLU A 236 15.78 -14.62 14.29
CA GLU A 236 14.71 -14.71 15.30
C GLU A 236 13.90 -13.42 15.45
N TYR A 237 14.40 -12.29 14.95
CA TYR A 237 13.73 -11.00 15.04
C TYR A 237 12.49 -10.90 14.14
N PHE A 238 12.44 -11.65 13.03
CA PHE A 238 11.38 -11.51 12.03
C PHE A 238 10.19 -12.46 12.24
N ILE A 239 10.31 -13.42 13.16
CA ILE A 239 9.29 -14.46 13.37
C ILE A 239 8.97 -14.56 14.86
N ALA A 240 7.77 -14.12 15.23
CA ALA A 240 7.40 -13.84 16.61
C ALA A 240 7.12 -15.08 17.48
N ASN A 241 6.72 -16.21 16.89
CA ASN A 241 6.37 -17.42 17.63
C ASN A 241 6.92 -18.71 16.97
N PRO A 242 7.03 -19.81 17.73
CA PRO A 242 7.57 -21.08 17.23
C PRO A 242 6.75 -21.69 16.09
N GLU A 243 5.42 -21.54 16.09
CA GLU A 243 4.53 -22.11 15.06
C GLU A 243 4.79 -21.45 13.69
N ASP A 244 4.87 -20.12 13.65
CA ASP A 244 5.21 -19.34 12.47
C ASP A 244 6.63 -19.66 11.98
N LYS A 245 7.54 -19.97 12.91
CA LYS A 245 8.93 -20.37 12.60
C LYS A 245 8.97 -21.76 11.98
N ALA A 246 8.14 -22.69 12.47
CA ALA A 246 7.94 -24.00 11.84
C ALA A 246 7.44 -23.85 10.40
N PHE A 247 6.46 -22.98 10.15
CA PHE A 247 5.97 -22.71 8.79
C PHE A 247 7.03 -22.05 7.90
N ALA A 248 7.83 -21.14 8.43
CA ALA A 248 8.93 -20.54 7.67
C ALA A 248 9.96 -21.58 7.20
N TYR A 249 10.32 -22.53 8.07
CA TYR A 249 11.18 -23.66 7.71
C TYR A 249 10.54 -24.60 6.69
N CYS A 250 9.23 -24.83 6.74
CA CYS A 250 8.52 -25.57 5.69
C CYS A 250 8.64 -24.89 4.32
N ILE A 251 8.43 -23.58 4.26
CA ILE A 251 8.52 -22.79 3.02
C ILE A 251 9.95 -22.78 2.49
N LEU A 252 10.93 -22.61 3.37
CA LEU A 252 12.35 -22.69 3.02
C LEU A 252 12.69 -24.08 2.46
N GLY A 253 12.17 -25.15 3.07
CA GLY A 253 12.34 -26.53 2.58
C GLY A 253 11.77 -26.75 1.18
N ILE A 254 10.59 -26.20 0.89
CA ILE A 254 9.99 -26.23 -0.45
C ILE A 254 10.87 -25.49 -1.47
N ALA A 255 11.38 -24.30 -1.11
CA ALA A 255 12.25 -23.54 -2.00
C ALA A 255 13.56 -24.30 -2.32
N PHE A 256 14.16 -24.95 -1.33
CA PHE A 256 15.32 -25.82 -1.55
C PHE A 256 15.00 -27.01 -2.45
N GLU A 257 13.88 -27.69 -2.22
CA GLU A 257 13.41 -28.82 -3.03
C GLU A 257 13.22 -28.41 -4.50
N LEU A 258 12.54 -27.29 -4.76
CA LEU A 258 12.36 -26.73 -6.11
C LEU A 258 13.68 -26.34 -6.78
N SER A 259 14.65 -25.85 -6.00
CA SER A 259 15.99 -25.51 -6.50
C SER A 259 16.88 -26.72 -6.77
N GLY A 260 16.46 -27.93 -6.37
CA GLY A 260 17.22 -29.18 -6.50
C GLY A 260 18.19 -29.48 -5.35
N ASP A 261 18.19 -28.68 -4.28
CA ASP A 261 19.01 -28.91 -3.08
C ASP A 261 18.25 -29.75 -2.06
N ILE A 262 18.25 -31.06 -2.31
CA ILE A 262 17.49 -32.03 -1.51
C ILE A 262 18.00 -32.14 -0.07
N GLU A 263 19.29 -31.93 0.18
CA GLU A 263 19.86 -32.06 1.52
C GLU A 263 19.48 -30.87 2.41
N SER A 264 19.56 -29.65 1.87
CA SER A 264 19.08 -28.45 2.58
C SER A 264 17.56 -28.50 2.80
N ALA A 265 16.80 -29.04 1.84
CA ALA A 265 15.35 -29.24 2.00
C ALA A 265 15.02 -30.16 3.18
N LYS A 266 15.67 -31.33 3.29
CA LYS A 266 15.49 -32.25 4.42
C LYS A 266 15.82 -31.58 5.75
N GLN A 267 16.92 -30.83 5.82
CA GLN A 267 17.31 -30.13 7.04
C GLN A 267 16.24 -29.12 7.47
N ALA A 268 15.73 -28.32 6.53
CA ALA A 268 14.67 -27.35 6.80
C ALA A 268 13.39 -28.05 7.31
N PHE A 269 12.94 -29.14 6.68
CA PHE A 269 11.77 -29.88 7.16
C PHE A 269 11.98 -30.49 8.56
N VAL A 270 13.20 -30.95 8.87
CA VAL A 270 13.53 -31.44 10.22
C VAL A 270 13.48 -30.30 11.25
N GLN A 271 13.96 -29.10 10.92
CA GLN A 271 13.86 -27.95 11.82
C GLN A 271 12.41 -27.52 12.03
N SER A 272 11.59 -27.57 10.98
CA SER A 272 10.16 -27.31 11.08
C SER A 272 9.47 -28.24 12.09
N TRP A 273 9.76 -29.54 12.05
CA TRP A 273 9.15 -30.53 12.97
C TRP A 273 9.61 -30.39 14.44
N ARG A 274 10.75 -29.75 14.69
CA ARG A 274 11.33 -29.63 16.04
C ARG A 274 10.75 -28.48 16.85
N LEU A 275 10.05 -27.55 16.21
CA LEU A 275 9.42 -26.37 16.79
C LEU A 275 7.95 -26.63 17.09
#